data_AF-A0A554QFD6-F1
#
_entry.id   AF-A0A554QFD6-F1
#
_cell.length_a   1.000
_cell.length_b   1.000
_cell.length_c   1.000
_cell.angle_alpha   90.00
_cell.angle_beta   90.00
_cell.angle_gamma   90.00
#
_symmetry.space_group_name_H-M   'P 1'
#
loop_
_entity.id
_entity.type
_entity.pdbx_description
1 polymer ?
#
loop_
_entity_poly.entity_id
_entity_poly.type
_entity_poly.pdbx_seq_one_letter_code
_entity_poly.pdbx_strand_id
1 'polypeptide(L)' 'MEPKRGPAKEPLNTRILVNTSKRLNWFTSKHGYAVTQVVDVALQEFLDRNNVPDVDANGEITE' A
#
# COMPACT_ATOMS: atom_id res chain seq x y z
N MET A 1 -17.98 20.80 -9.31
CA MET A 1 -17.62 19.37 -9.44
C MET A 1 -17.07 18.94 -8.10
N GLU A 2 -17.75 18.04 -7.40
CA GLU A 2 -17.19 17.50 -6.16
C GLU A 2 -15.92 16.69 -6.50
N PRO A 3 -14.83 16.83 -5.72
CA PRO A 3 -13.65 16.01 -5.93
C PRO A 3 -14.06 14.55 -5.76
N LYS A 4 -13.86 13.73 -6.80
CA LYS A 4 -14.05 12.27 -6.72
C LYS A 4 -13.20 11.78 -5.55
N ARG A 5 -13.84 11.38 -4.45
CA ARG A 5 -13.13 10.73 -3.35
C ARG A 5 -12.55 9.43 -3.90
N GLY A 6 -11.24 9.28 -3.78
CA GLY A 6 -10.58 8.01 -4.09
C GLY A 6 -11.04 6.91 -3.12
N PRO A 7 -10.55 5.68 -3.31
CA PRO A 7 -10.83 4.57 -2.40
C PRO A 7 -10.55 4.95 -0.94
N ALA A 8 -11.32 4.37 -0.01
CA ALA A 8 -11.07 4.52 1.41
C ALA A 8 -9.68 3.95 1.75
N LYS A 9 -8.97 4.60 2.69
CA LYS A 9 -7.64 4.18 3.14
C LYS A 9 -7.60 4.13 4.65
N GLU A 10 -6.98 3.06 5.17
CA GLU A 10 -6.72 2.93 6.60
C GLU A 10 -5.26 3.26 6.94
N PRO A 11 -4.98 3.86 8.11
CA PRO A 11 -3.61 4.17 8.52
C PRO A 11 -2.84 2.91 8.90
N LEU A 12 -1.69 2.68 8.25
CA LEU A 12 -0.76 1.61 8.61
C LEU A 12 0.35 2.13 9.55
N ASN A 13 0.18 1.91 10.86
CA ASN A 13 1.20 2.26 11.85
C ASN A 13 2.20 1.12 12.03
N THR A 14 3.41 1.27 11.46
CA THR A 14 4.47 0.27 11.56
C THR A 14 5.87 0.91 11.62
N ARG A 15 6.88 0.11 11.96
CA ARG A 15 8.29 0.49 11.93
C ARG A 15 9.03 -0.32 10.88
N ILE A 16 9.90 0.35 10.12
CA ILE A 16 10.77 -0.28 9.14
C ILE A 16 12.24 -0.03 9.49
N LEU A 17 13.14 -0.84 8.92
CA LEU A 17 14.58 -0.61 9.06
C LEU A 17 14.98 0.76 8.50
N VAL A 18 15.96 1.41 9.13
CA VAL A 18 16.49 2.71 8.70
C VAL A 18 16.97 2.66 7.25
N ASN A 19 17.65 1.59 6.84
CA ASN A 19 18.11 1.43 5.46
C ASN A 19 16.93 1.34 4.47
N THR A 20 15.86 0.62 4.82
CA THR A 20 14.63 0.53 4.02
C THR A 20 13.99 1.91 3.85
N SER A 21 13.90 2.69 4.93
CA SER A 21 13.39 4.07 4.87
C SER A 21 14.20 4.96 3.92
N LYS A 22 15.54 4.89 3.97
CA LYS A 22 16.41 5.64 3.05
C LYS A 22 16.18 5.27 1.59
N ARG A 23 16.08 3.97 1.30
CA ARG A 23 15.81 3.46 -0.07
C ARG A 23 14.44 3.90 -0.58
N LEU A 24 13.42 3.84 0.29
CA LEU A 24 12.06 4.28 -0.03
C LEU A 24 12.02 5.77 -0.36
N ASN A 25 12.65 6.61 0.45
CA ASN A 25 12.73 8.05 0.21
C ASN A 25 13.48 8.41 -1.07
N TRP A 26 14.56 7.69 -1.38
CA TRP A 26 15.27 7.86 -2.65
C TRP A 26 14.36 7.50 -3.84
N PHE A 27 13.64 6.38 -3.75
CA PHE A 27 12.74 5.93 -4.81
C PHE A 27 11.59 6.92 -5.06
N THR A 28 10.90 7.34 -4.00
CA THR A 28 9.77 8.28 -4.10
C THR A 28 10.21 9.63 -4.66
N SER A 29 11.36 10.16 -4.21
CA SER A 29 11.91 11.42 -4.75
C SER A 29 12.35 11.30 -6.21
N LYS A 30 12.91 10.16 -6.62
CA LYS A 30 13.38 9.96 -8.00
C LYS A 30 12.25 9.78 -9.00
N HIS A 31 11.15 9.15 -8.59
CA HIS A 31 10.07 8.72 -9.49
C HIS A 31 8.75 9.48 -9.30
N GLY A 32 8.64 10.37 -8.31
CA GLY A 32 7.45 11.18 -8.08
C GLY A 32 6.28 10.43 -7.45
N TYR A 33 6.54 9.31 -6.76
CA TYR A 33 5.52 8.54 -6.05
C TYR A 33 5.37 9.01 -4.59
N ALA A 34 4.16 8.92 -4.05
CA ALA A 34 3.95 9.02 -2.61
C ALA A 34 4.34 7.71 -1.91
N VAL A 35 4.84 7.82 -0.67
CA VAL A 35 5.17 6.66 0.18
C VAL A 35 3.98 5.70 0.28
N THR A 36 2.77 6.22 0.47
CA THR A 36 1.55 5.41 0.55
C THR A 36 1.32 4.57 -0.71
N GLN A 37 1.62 5.08 -1.90
CA GLN A 37 1.43 4.32 -3.15
C GLN A 37 2.42 3.15 -3.24
N VAL A 38 3.67 3.38 -2.87
CA VAL A 38 4.71 2.35 -2.89
C VAL A 38 4.40 1.26 -1.86
N VAL A 39 3.99 1.66 -0.66
CA VAL A 39 3.63 0.71 0.41
C VAL A 39 2.42 -0.12 0.02
N ASP A 40 1.39 0.50 -0.56
CA ASP A 40 0.17 -0.18 -1.00
C ASP A 40 0.48 -1.27 -2.05
N VAL A 41 1.22 -0.91 -3.11
CA VAL A 41 1.63 -1.87 -4.15
C VAL A 41 2.51 -2.98 -3.57
N ALA A 42 3.50 -2.64 -2.74
CA ALA A 42 4.40 -3.64 -2.17
C ALA A 42 3.69 -4.63 -1.24
N LEU A 43 2.66 -4.18 -0.50
CA LEU A 43 1.84 -5.04 0.33
C LEU A 43 0.95 -5.94 -0.52
N GLN A 44 0.24 -5.38 -1.51
CA GLN A 44 -0.59 -6.16 -2.44
C GLN A 44 0.24 -7.26 -3.13
N GLU A 45 1.39 -6.90 -3.73
CA GLU A 45 2.28 -7.89 -4.36
C GLU A 45 2.75 -8.97 -3.39
N PHE A 46 3.01 -8.63 -2.13
CA PHE A 46 3.43 -9.61 -1.14
C PHE A 46 2.28 -10.55 -0.75
N LEU A 47 1.06 -10.02 -0.57
CA LEU A 47 -0.14 -10.80 -0.25
C LEU A 47 -0.52 -11.73 -1.41
N ASP A 48 -0.51 -11.22 -2.64
CA ASP A 48 -0.80 -12.00 -3.86
C ASP A 48 0.17 -13.17 -4.02
N ARG A 49 1.48 -12.95 -3.80
CA ARG A 49 2.50 -14.01 -3.85
C ARG A 49 2.29 -15.11 -2.82
N ASN A 50 1.53 -14.82 -1.75
CA ASN A 50 1.19 -15.76 -0.70
C ASN A 50 -0.25 -16.29 -0.83
N ASN A 51 -0.93 -16.03 -1.95
CA ASN A 51 -2.32 -16.44 -2.23
C ASN A 51 -3.31 -15.97 -1.15
N VAL A 52 -3.09 -14.80 -0.56
CA VAL A 52 -4.08 -14.19 0.34
C VAL A 52 -5.29 -13.77 -0.52
N PRO A 53 -6.52 -14.23 -0.21
CA PRO A 53 -7.70 -13.86 -1.00
C PRO A 53 -7.97 -12.36 -0.95
N ASP A 54 -8.56 -11.84 -2.03
CA ASP A 54 -9.07 -10.48 -2.06
C ASP A 54 -10.34 -10.34 -1.22
N VAL A 55 -10.66 -9.12 -0.87
CA VAL A 55 -11.85 -8.78 -0.07
C VAL A 55 -13.10 -8.84 -0.95
N ASP A 56 -14.14 -9.53 -0.49
CA ASP A 56 -15.40 -9.63 -1.22
C ASP A 56 -16.20 -8.30 -1.22
N ALA A 57 -17.36 -8.31 -1.89
CA ALA A 57 -18.22 -7.12 -1.97
C ALA A 57 -18.75 -6.64 -0.60
N ASN A 58 -18.68 -7.46 0.45
CA ASN A 58 -19.13 -7.15 1.80
C ASN A 58 -17.98 -6.69 2.71
N GLY A 59 -16.73 -6.74 2.27
CA GLY A 59 -15.59 -6.42 3.11
C GLY A 59 -14.96 -7.64 3.81
N GLU A 60 -15.35 -8.86 3.44
CA GLU A 60 -14.92 -10.08 4.12
C GLU A 60 -13.86 -10.85 3.32
N ILE A 61 -12.95 -11.53 4.01
CA ILE A 61 -12.01 -12.49 3.41
C ILE A 61 -12.62 -13.89 3.55
N THR A 62 -12.85 -14.58 2.43
CA THR A 62 -13.33 -15.96 2.41
C THR A 62 -12.22 -16.89 1.94
N GLU A 63 -11.89 -17.91 2.76
CA GLU A 63 -10.96 -19.00 2.42
C GLU A 63 -11.64 -20.16 1.68
#